data_AF-A0AAP3A377-F1
#
_entry.id   AF-A0AAP3A377-F1
#
_cell.length_a   1.000
_cell.length_b   1.000
_cell.length_c   1.000
_cell.angle_alpha   90.00
_cell.angle_beta   90.00
_cell.angle_gamma   90.00
#
_symmetry.space_group_name_H-M   'P 1'
#
loop_
_entity.id
_entity.type
_entity.pdbx_description
1 polymer ?
#
loop_
_entity_poly.entity_id
_entity_poly.type
_entity_poly.pdbx_seq_one_letter_code
_entity_poly.pdbx_strand_id
1 'polypeptide(L)'
;QDVSDLQQISTTLNRILQSPVDPDDKKISKIKESITSYRNVALLLLNPRGEVLFSSAQGAALRPAVNSADFSEHSRARDVFLWTVEDPAGPMDTGSEMKMETYRIIASSGQAIFQGKQQNYVMLTGL
;
A
#
# COMPACT_ATOMS: atom_id res chain seq x y z
N GLN A 1 -12.43 -13.23 4.01
CA GLN A 1 -12.98 -11.99 3.44
C GLN A 1 -11.81 -11.08 3.02
N ASP A 2 -11.05 -10.56 3.97
CA ASP A 2 -9.97 -9.58 3.75
C ASP A 2 -8.94 -10.01 2.70
N VAL A 3 -8.50 -11.27 2.68
CA VAL A 3 -7.52 -11.76 1.69
C VAL A 3 -8.05 -11.63 0.25
N SER A 4 -9.31 -12.02 0.02
CA SER A 4 -9.95 -11.94 -1.30
C SER A 4 -10.17 -10.48 -1.70
N ASP A 5 -10.58 -9.63 -0.75
CA ASP A 5 -10.78 -8.21 -0.99
C ASP A 5 -9.46 -7.53 -1.35
N LEU A 6 -8.38 -7.80 -0.61
CA LEU A 6 -7.03 -7.28 -0.89
C LEU A 6 -6.52 -7.73 -2.25
N GLN A 7 -6.71 -9.00 -2.63
CA GLN A 7 -6.35 -9.51 -3.95
C GLN A 7 -7.12 -8.80 -5.08
N GLN A 8 -8.44 -8.59 -4.90
CA GLN A 8 -9.28 -7.91 -5.87
C GLN A 8 -8.93 -6.43 -6.01
N ILE A 9 -8.70 -5.74 -4.90
CA ILE A 9 -8.27 -4.34 -4.88
C ILE A 9 -6.91 -4.22 -5.58
N SER A 10 -5.91 -4.99 -5.13
CA SER A 10 -4.55 -4.96 -5.71
C SER A 10 -4.56 -5.22 -7.21
N THR A 11 -5.32 -6.21 -7.68
CA THR A 11 -5.45 -6.51 -9.11
C THR A 11 -6.07 -5.35 -9.89
N THR A 12 -7.12 -4.73 -9.34
CA THR A 12 -7.83 -3.61 -9.97
C THR A 12 -6.94 -2.37 -10.05
N LEU A 13 -6.26 -2.03 -8.95
CA LEU A 13 -5.35 -0.88 -8.89
C LEU A 13 -4.14 -1.05 -9.79
N ASN A 14 -3.54 -2.24 -9.85
CA ASN A 14 -2.45 -2.53 -10.78
C ASN A 14 -2.88 -2.32 -12.24
N ARG A 15 -4.09 -2.76 -12.61
CA ARG A 15 -4.63 -2.54 -13.97
C ARG A 15 -4.79 -1.04 -14.29
N ILE A 16 -5.26 -0.25 -13.32
CA ILE A 16 -5.40 1.21 -13.48
C ILE A 16 -4.03 1.86 -13.66
N LEU A 17 -3.05 1.51 -12.81
CA LEU A 17 -1.69 2.05 -12.87
C LEU A 17 -1.00 1.74 -14.21
N GLN A 18 -1.16 0.50 -14.68
CA GLN A 18 -0.53 -0.01 -15.90
C GLN A 18 -1.26 0.41 -17.19
N SER A 19 -2.42 1.08 -17.08
CA SER A 19 -3.13 1.63 -18.24
C SER A 19 -2.22 2.60 -19.01
N PRO A 20 -1.94 2.36 -20.30
CA PRO A 20 -1.08 3.25 -21.10
C PRO A 20 -1.82 4.49 -21.64
N VAL A 21 -3.16 4.49 -21.59
CA VAL A 21 -4.01 5.51 -22.23
C VAL A 21 -4.55 6.55 -21.26
N ASP A 22 -4.55 6.28 -19.97
CA ASP A 22 -5.02 7.24 -18.98
C ASP A 22 -3.87 8.17 -18.55
N PRO A 23 -4.05 9.50 -18.53
CA PRO A 23 -3.11 10.39 -17.88
C PRO A 23 -3.15 10.21 -16.36
N ASP A 24 -2.13 10.71 -15.66
CA ASP A 24 -1.91 10.49 -14.24
C ASP A 24 -3.10 10.91 -13.37
N ASP A 25 -3.67 12.09 -13.62
CA ASP A 25 -4.84 12.57 -12.87
C ASP A 25 -6.04 11.62 -13.01
N LYS A 26 -6.23 11.05 -14.20
CA LYS A 26 -7.31 10.10 -14.45
C LYS A 26 -7.05 8.75 -13.79
N LYS A 27 -5.78 8.30 -13.73
CA LYS A 27 -5.40 7.12 -12.94
C LYS A 27 -5.68 7.34 -11.46
N ILE A 28 -5.30 8.50 -10.91
CA ILE A 28 -5.52 8.86 -9.50
C ILE A 28 -7.02 8.89 -9.18
N SER A 29 -7.86 9.50 -10.04
CA SER A 29 -9.31 9.52 -9.85
C SER A 29 -9.90 8.11 -9.81
N LYS A 30 -9.55 7.25 -10.79
CA LYS A 30 -10.00 5.85 -10.81
C LYS A 30 -9.54 5.06 -9.58
N ILE A 31 -8.32 5.29 -9.09
CA ILE A 31 -7.80 4.68 -7.86
C ILE A 31 -8.68 5.08 -6.66
N LYS A 32 -8.93 6.38 -6.48
CA LYS A 32 -9.77 6.90 -5.39
C LYS A 32 -11.19 6.32 -5.45
N GLU A 33 -11.80 6.29 -6.63
CA GLU A 33 -13.12 5.68 -6.85
C GLU A 33 -13.10 4.19 -6.48
N SER A 34 -12.08 3.45 -6.91
CA SER A 34 -11.97 2.00 -6.68
C SER A 34 -11.82 1.61 -5.21
N ILE A 35 -11.19 2.45 -4.39
CA ILE A 35 -11.04 2.17 -2.95
C ILE A 35 -12.18 2.71 -2.10
N THR A 36 -13.04 3.59 -2.64
CA THR A 36 -14.14 4.22 -1.89
C THR A 36 -15.24 3.21 -1.48
N SER A 37 -15.41 2.12 -2.24
CA SER A 37 -16.36 1.06 -1.90
C SER A 37 -15.93 0.19 -0.72
N TYR A 38 -14.67 0.27 -0.32
CA TYR A 38 -14.10 -0.52 0.76
C TYR A 38 -13.94 0.34 2.01
N ARG A 39 -14.36 -0.20 3.17
CA ARG A 39 -14.13 0.46 4.45
C ARG A 39 -12.67 0.24 4.87
N ASN A 40 -12.03 1.29 5.39
CA ASN A 40 -10.70 1.23 6.01
C ASN A 40 -9.54 0.74 5.11
N VAL A 41 -9.56 1.07 3.81
CA VAL A 41 -8.41 0.78 2.94
C VAL A 41 -7.30 1.81 3.11
N ALA A 42 -6.16 1.34 3.60
CA ALA A 42 -4.89 2.04 3.51
C ALA A 42 -4.22 1.70 2.16
N LEU A 43 -3.84 2.70 1.37
CA LEU A 43 -3.16 2.51 0.10
C LEU A 43 -1.96 3.44 0.02
N LEU A 44 -0.79 2.86 -0.25
CA LEU A 44 0.46 3.59 -0.43
C LEU A 44 1.14 3.17 -1.73
N LEU A 45 1.47 4.15 -2.58
CA LEU A 45 2.21 3.95 -3.81
C LEU A 45 3.55 4.69 -3.73
N LEU A 46 4.63 3.94 -3.91
CA LEU A 46 6.01 4.43 -3.83
C LEU A 46 6.73 4.24 -5.15
N ASN A 47 7.67 5.12 -5.44
CA ASN A 47 8.68 4.89 -6.48
C ASN A 47 9.86 4.07 -5.92
N PRO A 48 10.86 3.69 -6.73
CA PRO A 48 11.97 2.84 -6.29
C PRO A 48 12.90 3.53 -5.29
N ARG A 49 12.81 4.85 -5.14
CA ARG A 49 13.55 5.62 -4.13
C ARG A 49 12.80 5.70 -2.80
N GLY A 50 11.61 5.12 -2.71
CA GLY A 50 10.73 5.23 -1.55
C GLY A 50 10.01 6.57 -1.44
N GLU A 51 9.99 7.38 -2.51
CA GLU A 51 9.21 8.62 -2.56
C GLU A 51 7.74 8.30 -2.84
N VAL A 52 6.83 9.04 -2.21
CA VAL A 52 5.39 8.80 -2.34
C VAL A 52 4.88 9.34 -3.66
N LEU A 53 4.30 8.45 -4.48
CA LEU A 53 3.59 8.80 -5.71
C LEU A 53 2.11 9.07 -5.44
N PHE A 54 1.53 8.31 -4.52
CA PHE A 54 0.15 8.48 -4.07
C PHE A 54 -0.03 7.86 -2.69
N SER A 55 -0.90 8.44 -1.86
CA SER A 55 -1.32 7.86 -0.57
C SER A 55 -2.81 8.12 -0.34
N SER A 56 -3.54 7.12 0.14
CA SER A 56 -4.85 7.36 0.77
C SER A 56 -4.66 8.01 2.15
N ALA A 57 -5.77 8.38 2.80
CA ALA A 57 -5.75 9.02 4.12
C ALA A 57 -4.98 8.21 5.19
N GLN A 58 -5.05 6.87 5.13
CA GLN A 58 -4.36 5.95 6.05
C GLN A 58 -3.09 5.33 5.45
N GLY A 59 -2.77 5.63 4.17
CA GLY A 59 -1.66 5.00 3.46
C GLY A 59 -0.28 5.22 4.08
N ALA A 60 -0.06 6.38 4.71
CA ALA A 60 1.22 6.69 5.35
C ALA A 60 1.60 5.71 6.47
N ALA A 61 0.62 5.10 7.14
CA ALA A 61 0.84 4.11 8.20
C ALA A 61 1.52 2.84 7.66
N LEU A 62 1.32 2.49 6.38
CA LEU A 62 1.92 1.31 5.76
C LEU A 62 3.40 1.49 5.41
N ARG A 63 3.93 2.73 5.49
CA ARG A 63 5.27 3.04 5.02
C ARG A 63 6.36 2.17 5.67
N PRO A 64 6.35 1.88 6.99
CA PRO A 64 7.43 1.10 7.59
C PRO A 64 7.39 -0.38 7.18
N ALA A 65 6.27 -0.90 6.66
CA ALA A 65 6.16 -2.29 6.20
C ALA A 65 7.15 -2.64 5.07
N VAL A 66 7.61 -1.65 4.29
CA VAL A 66 8.63 -1.87 3.25
C VAL A 66 10.00 -2.23 3.81
N ASN A 67 10.23 -1.97 5.10
CA ASN A 67 11.47 -2.28 5.80
C ASN A 67 11.44 -3.65 6.50
N SER A 68 10.30 -4.36 6.46
CA SER A 68 10.21 -5.72 7.00
C SER A 68 11.14 -6.66 6.22
N ALA A 69 11.81 -7.58 6.93
CA ALA A 69 12.82 -8.46 6.36
C ALA A 69 12.29 -9.34 5.20
N ASP A 70 11.02 -9.73 5.30
CA ASP A 70 10.28 -10.57 4.36
C ASP A 70 9.52 -9.79 3.27
N PHE A 71 9.52 -8.45 3.32
CA PHE A 71 8.71 -7.63 2.42
C PHE A 71 8.96 -7.91 0.93
N SER A 72 10.23 -8.12 0.56
CA SER A 72 10.59 -8.39 -0.84
C SER A 72 10.08 -9.75 -1.32
N GLU A 73 10.00 -10.75 -0.45
CA GLU A 73 9.43 -12.05 -0.76
C GLU A 73 7.93 -11.92 -0.98
N HIS A 74 7.23 -11.28 -0.05
CA HIS A 74 5.78 -11.06 -0.14
C HIS A 74 5.38 -10.22 -1.36
N SER A 75 6.11 -9.15 -1.66
CA SER A 75 5.87 -8.31 -2.83
C SER A 75 6.01 -9.06 -4.16
N ARG A 76 6.96 -10.02 -4.24
CA ARG A 76 7.14 -10.88 -5.42
C ARG A 76 6.07 -11.95 -5.52
N ALA A 77 5.73 -12.58 -4.39
CA ALA A 77 4.67 -13.59 -4.30
C ALA A 77 3.28 -12.98 -4.53
N ARG A 78 3.13 -11.67 -4.33
CA ARG A 78 1.85 -10.94 -4.33
C ARG A 78 0.84 -11.59 -3.38
N ASP A 79 1.34 -12.09 -2.25
CA ASP A 79 0.54 -12.71 -1.21
C ASP A 79 0.16 -11.68 -0.13
N VAL A 80 -0.78 -12.09 0.72
CA VAL A 80 -1.26 -11.28 1.83
C VAL A 80 -0.50 -11.70 3.09
N PHE A 81 0.13 -10.74 3.75
CA PHE A 81 0.86 -10.94 5.00
C PHE A 81 0.35 -10.01 6.09
N LEU A 82 0.56 -10.40 7.35
CA LEU A 82 0.24 -9.55 8.49
C LEU A 82 1.43 -8.64 8.79
N TRP A 83 1.16 -7.36 8.98
CA TRP A 83 2.16 -6.40 9.43
C TRP A 83 1.65 -5.64 10.63
N THR A 84 2.45 -5.60 11.68
CA THR A 84 2.12 -4.88 12.92
C THR A 84 2.99 -3.64 13.01
N VAL A 85 2.36 -2.49 13.30
CA VAL A 85 3.07 -1.27 13.67
C VAL A 85 3.71 -1.51 15.02
N GLU A 86 5.03 -1.71 15.04
CA GLU A 86 5.82 -1.62 16.26
C GLU A 86 6.10 -0.14 16.53
N ASP A 87 5.40 0.44 17.51
CA ASP A 87 5.77 1.76 18.03
C ASP A 87 7.11 1.61 18.77
N PRO A 88 8.20 2.28 18.36
CA PRO A 88 9.46 2.19 19.09
C PRO A 88 9.24 2.74 20.50
N ALA A 89 9.27 1.83 21.47
CA ALA A 89 9.08 2.11 22.89
C ALA A 89 9.76 3.42 23.31
N GLY A 90 8.95 4.47 23.50
CA GLY A 90 9.33 5.59 24.35
C GLY A 90 9.52 5.10 25.79
N PRO A 91 10.26 5.86 26.64
CA PRO A 91 10.56 5.43 28.00
C PRO A 91 9.29 5.02 28.74
N MET A 92 9.34 3.80 29.24
CA MET A 92 8.23 3.02 29.80
C MET A 92 7.63 3.75 31.00
N ASP A 93 6.55 4.51 30.78
CA ASP A 93 5.70 4.98 31.86
C ASP A 93 4.58 3.95 32.08
N THR A 94 4.57 3.39 33.29
CA THR A 94 3.74 2.25 33.68
C THR A 94 2.26 2.62 33.64
N GLY A 95 1.56 2.29 32.54
CA GLY A 95 0.09 2.36 32.50
C GLY A 95 -0.56 2.63 31.15
N SER A 96 0.20 2.90 30.08
CA SER A 96 -0.38 3.14 28.75
C SER A 96 -0.42 1.85 27.93
N GLU A 97 -1.62 1.39 27.59
CA GLU A 97 -1.85 0.29 26.64
C GLU A 97 -1.13 0.61 25.32
N MET A 98 -0.14 -0.20 24.93
CA MET A 98 0.56 -0.03 23.65
C MET A 98 -0.46 -0.18 22.52
N LYS A 99 -0.71 0.89 21.76
CA LYS A 99 -1.57 0.83 20.57
C LYS A 99 -0.80 0.15 19.44
N MET A 100 -0.82 -1.17 19.41
CA MET A 100 -0.35 -1.93 18.25
C MET A 100 -1.45 -1.95 17.20
N GLU A 101 -1.24 -1.26 16.08
CA GLU A 101 -2.11 -1.36 14.91
C GLU A 101 -1.61 -2.51 14.02
N THR A 102 -2.45 -3.51 13.78
CA THR A 102 -2.14 -4.64 12.88
C THR A 102 -2.89 -4.46 11.58
N TYR A 103 -2.18 -4.50 10.46
CA TYR A 103 -2.71 -4.45 9.11
C TYR A 103 -2.56 -5.81 8.44
N ARG A 104 -3.56 -6.21 7.64
CA ARG A 104 -3.35 -7.23 6.60
C ARG A 104 -2.93 -6.51 5.33
N ILE A 105 -1.72 -6.79 4.86
CA ILE A 105 -1.11 -6.11 3.71
C ILE A 105 -1.00 -7.06 2.53
N ILE A 106 -1.34 -6.58 1.34
CA ILE A 106 -0.82 -7.12 0.08
C ILE A 106 0.15 -6.12 -0.52
N ALA A 107 1.33 -6.59 -0.88
CA ALA A 107 2.32 -5.81 -1.61
C ALA A 107 2.37 -6.28 -3.06
N SER A 108 2.55 -5.34 -3.98
CA SER A 108 2.83 -5.66 -5.37
C SER A 108 3.75 -4.61 -5.98
N SER A 109 4.41 -4.99 -7.06
CA SER A 109 5.23 -4.09 -7.86
C SER A 109 4.93 -4.25 -9.35
N GLY A 110 5.35 -3.26 -10.12
CA GLY A 110 5.21 -3.24 -11.57
C GLY A 110 5.86 -2.01 -12.19
N GLN A 111 5.63 -1.82 -13.48
CA GLN A 111 5.99 -0.62 -14.22
C GLN A 111 4.74 0.13 -14.65
N ALA A 112 4.75 1.45 -14.52
CA ALA A 112 3.69 2.32 -14.98
C ALA A 112 4.27 3.61 -15.53
N ILE A 113 3.55 4.25 -16.44
CA ILE A 113 3.75 5.66 -16.74
C ILE A 113 3.04 6.44 -15.64
N PHE A 114 3.80 7.17 -14.82
CA PHE A 114 3.28 8.01 -13.75
C PHE A 114 4.15 9.26 -13.64
N GLN A 115 3.54 10.42 -13.39
CA GLN A 115 4.18 11.74 -13.46
C GLN A 115 4.90 11.98 -14.80
N GLY A 116 4.27 11.54 -15.89
CA GLY A 116 4.80 11.63 -17.25
C GLY A 116 6.06 10.79 -17.54
N LYS A 117 6.45 9.85 -16.65
CA LYS A 117 7.64 9.01 -16.82
C LYS A 117 7.31 7.53 -16.65
N GLN A 118 7.90 6.67 -17.48
CA GLN A 118 7.86 5.24 -17.23
C GLN A 118 8.80 4.90 -16.07
N GLN A 119 8.26 4.29 -15.02
CA GLN A 119 9.02 3.95 -13.82
C GLN A 119 8.46 2.71 -13.12
N ASN A 120 9.33 2.03 -12.38
CA ASN A 120 8.92 0.98 -11.45
C ASN A 120 8.13 1.60 -10.28
N TYR A 121 7.21 0.84 -9.69
CA TYR A 121 6.51 1.23 -8.48
C TYR A 121 6.39 0.06 -7.51
N VAL A 122 6.19 0.39 -6.23
CA VAL A 122 5.75 -0.53 -5.18
C VAL A 122 4.41 -0.02 -4.64
N MET A 123 3.43 -0.91 -4.55
CA MET A 123 2.10 -0.60 -4.05
C MET A 123 1.80 -1.48 -2.84
N LEU A 124 1.40 -0.86 -1.73
CA LEU A 124 0.93 -1.53 -0.51
C LEU A 124 -0.55 -1.22 -0.34
N THR A 125 -1.36 -2.25 -0.12
CA THR A 125 -2.78 -2.11 0.23
C THR A 125 -3.03 -2.85 1.54
N GLY A 126 -3.60 -2.15 2.51
CA GLY A 126 -3.88 -2.64 3.86
C GLY A 126 -5.36 -2.53 4.23
N LEU A 127 -5.83 -3.48 5.04
CA LEU A 127 -7.11 -3.50 5.75
C LEU A 127 -6.90 -3.74 7.25
#